data_AF-J0P2Z6-F1
#
_entry.id   AF-J0P2Z6-F1
#
_cell.length_a   1.000
_cell.length_b   1.000
_cell.length_c   1.000
_cell.angle_alpha   90.00
_cell.angle_beta   90.00
_cell.angle_gamma   90.00
#
_symmetry.space_group_name_H-M   'P 1'
#
loop_
_entity.id
_entity.type
_entity.pdbx_description
1 polymer ?
#
loop_
_entity_poly.entity_id
_entity_poly.type
_entity_poly.pdbx_seq_one_letter_code
_entity_poly.pdbx_strand_id
1 'polypeptide(L)'
;MTKLQLNCRDAILDTMANFASEKLQTSYQNSVPFVNVTLELFERWCSEFRFKKNRSWFRAIFSDLEWEALLYFEYTVKKVEKTLDEKGYSTTDVFLETALLHKS
;
A
#
# COMPACT_ATOMS: atom_id res chain seq x y z
N MET A 1 5.13 -8.90 22.22
CA MET A 1 4.80 -7.88 21.20
C MET A 1 4.11 -6.71 21.89
N THR A 2 4.51 -5.47 21.61
CA THR A 2 3.88 -4.28 22.24
C THR A 2 2.59 -3.89 21.50
N LYS A 3 1.75 -3.05 22.12
CA LYS A 3 0.54 -2.51 21.47
C LYS A 3 0.87 -1.74 20.18
N LEU A 4 1.96 -0.97 20.19
CA LEU A 4 2.43 -0.26 19.01
C LEU A 4 2.81 -1.21 17.87
N GLN A 5 3.47 -2.31 18.19
CA GLN A 5 3.87 -3.34 17.23
C GLN A 5 2.67 -4.07 16.62
N LEU A 6 1.67 -4.41 17.45
CA LEU A 6 0.42 -5.02 16.98
C LEU A 6 -0.34 -4.07 16.07
N ASN A 7 -0.53 -2.81 16.48
CA ASN A 7 -1.19 -1.80 15.65
C ASN A 7 -0.48 -1.59 14.31
N CYS A 8 0.86 -1.64 14.29
CA CYS A 8 1.63 -1.53 13.07
C CYS A 8 1.41 -2.74 12.14
N ARG A 9 1.39 -3.95 12.70
CA ARG A 9 1.10 -5.18 11.95
C ARG A 9 -0.29 -5.10 11.32
N ASP A 10 -1.29 -4.77 12.13
CA ASP A 10 -2.70 -4.72 11.70
C ASP A 10 -2.91 -3.65 10.62
N ALA A 11 -2.30 -2.47 10.77
CA ALA A 11 -2.38 -1.42 9.75
C ALA A 11 -1.83 -1.84 8.38
N ILE A 12 -0.76 -2.64 8.38
CA ILE A 12 -0.16 -3.16 7.14
C ILE A 12 -1.07 -4.23 6.52
N LEU A 13 -1.57 -5.17 7.33
CA LEU A 13 -2.48 -6.21 6.84
C LEU A 13 -3.79 -5.61 6.30
N ASP A 14 -4.33 -4.59 6.95
CA ASP A 14 -5.49 -3.84 6.46
C ASP A 14 -5.19 -3.16 5.12
N THR A 15 -4.01 -2.57 4.97
CA THR A 15 -3.58 -1.95 3.71
C THR A 15 -3.50 -3.00 2.59
N MET A 16 -2.92 -4.17 2.89
CA MET A 16 -2.84 -5.29 1.94
C MET A 16 -4.23 -5.84 1.57
N ALA A 17 -5.14 -5.95 2.54
CA ALA A 17 -6.51 -6.38 2.29
C ALA A 17 -7.25 -5.42 1.35
N ASN A 18 -7.06 -4.11 1.54
CA ASN A 18 -7.63 -3.10 0.64
C ASN A 18 -7.04 -3.19 -0.77
N PHE A 19 -5.73 -3.38 -0.92
CA PHE A 19 -5.14 -3.61 -2.25
C PHE A 19 -5.72 -4.86 -2.95
N ALA A 20 -5.98 -5.92 -2.19
CA ALA A 20 -6.42 -7.20 -2.72
C ALA A 20 -7.93 -7.28 -3.03
N SER A 21 -8.73 -6.27 -2.68
CA SER A 21 -10.20 -6.35 -2.78
C SER A 21 -10.83 -5.10 -3.37
N GLU A 22 -11.34 -5.23 -4.60
CA GLU A 22 -12.14 -4.19 -5.25
C GLU A 22 -13.33 -3.78 -4.37
N LYS A 23 -14.03 -4.74 -3.76
CA LYS A 23 -15.14 -4.45 -2.83
C LYS A 23 -14.71 -3.55 -1.68
N LEU A 24 -13.53 -3.79 -1.08
CA LEU A 24 -13.01 -2.93 -0.01
C LEU A 24 -12.61 -1.55 -0.54
N GLN A 25 -12.00 -1.48 -1.72
CA GLN A 25 -11.68 -0.20 -2.37
C GLN A 25 -12.92 0.63 -2.67
N THR A 26 -13.98 0.02 -3.22
CA THR A 26 -15.26 0.69 -3.46
C THR A 26 -15.92 1.13 -2.16
N SER A 27 -15.92 0.26 -1.14
CA SER A 27 -16.47 0.62 0.18
C SER A 27 -15.71 1.79 0.80
N TYR A 28 -14.38 1.82 0.67
CA TYR A 28 -13.56 2.91 1.16
C TYR A 28 -13.86 4.19 0.38
N GLN A 29 -13.92 4.13 -0.96
CA GLN A 29 -14.23 5.26 -1.81
C GLN A 29 -15.59 5.88 -1.48
N ASN A 30 -16.60 5.05 -1.20
CA ASN A 30 -17.93 5.50 -0.79
C ASN A 30 -17.93 6.19 0.58
N SER A 31 -17.04 5.77 1.48
CA SER A 31 -16.92 6.39 2.82
C SER A 31 -16.17 7.72 2.81
N VAL A 32 -15.23 7.91 1.88
CA VAL A 32 -14.44 9.15 1.71
C VAL A 32 -14.41 9.58 0.23
N PRO A 33 -15.54 10.08 -0.30
CA PRO A 33 -15.73 10.32 -1.74
C PRO A 33 -14.79 11.36 -2.36
N PHE A 34 -14.12 12.16 -1.52
CA PHE A 34 -13.18 13.19 -1.93
C PHE A 34 -11.72 12.71 -2.06
N VAL A 35 -11.41 11.50 -1.56
CA VAL A 35 -10.05 10.94 -1.63
C VAL A 35 -9.92 10.05 -2.86
N ASN A 36 -8.75 10.09 -3.50
CA ASN A 36 -8.35 9.05 -4.44
C ASN A 36 -7.88 7.82 -3.65
N VAL A 37 -8.71 6.79 -3.58
CA VAL A 37 -8.42 5.59 -2.77
C VAL A 37 -7.14 4.90 -3.21
N THR A 38 -6.85 4.81 -4.50
CA THR A 38 -5.65 4.12 -4.98
C THR A 38 -4.38 4.84 -4.55
N LEU A 39 -4.38 6.19 -4.62
CA LEU A 39 -3.30 7.02 -4.11
C LEU A 39 -3.17 6.90 -2.59
N GLU A 40 -4.28 6.97 -1.86
CA GLU A 40 -4.29 6.82 -0.39
C GLU A 40 -3.72 5.47 0.04
N LEU A 41 -4.07 4.38 -0.63
CA LEU A 41 -3.53 3.05 -0.34
C LEU A 41 -2.02 2.98 -0.61
N PHE A 42 -1.54 3.64 -1.67
CA PHE A 42 -0.11 3.73 -1.96
C PHE A 42 0.64 4.55 -0.90
N GLU A 43 0.09 5.68 -0.47
CA GLU A 43 0.66 6.49 0.62
C GLU A 43 0.65 5.73 1.95
N ARG A 44 -0.40 4.96 2.22
CA ARG A 44 -0.46 4.04 3.37
C ARG A 44 0.63 2.96 3.28
N TRP A 45 0.85 2.37 2.11
CA TRP A 45 1.96 1.42 1.93
C TRP A 45 3.32 2.06 2.22
N CYS A 46 3.56 3.27 1.69
CA CYS A 46 4.78 4.02 1.94
C CYS A 46 4.98 4.27 3.43
N SER A 47 4.00 4.92 4.07
CA SER A 47 3.99 5.28 5.51
C SER A 47 4.14 4.08 6.44
N GLU A 48 3.39 3.01 6.20
CA GLU A 48 3.31 1.86 7.09
C GLU A 48 4.42 0.84 6.86
N PHE A 49 4.80 0.56 5.62
CA PHE A 49 5.86 -0.43 5.33
C PHE A 49 7.22 0.24 5.09
N ARG A 50 7.35 1.08 4.05
CA ARG A 50 8.67 1.55 3.59
C ARG A 50 9.44 2.34 4.65
N PHE A 51 8.78 3.25 5.37
CA PHE A 51 9.43 4.04 6.41
C PHE A 51 9.73 3.24 7.68
N LYS A 52 8.91 2.22 7.99
CA LYS A 52 9.03 1.47 9.25
C LYS A 52 9.86 0.19 9.12
N LYS A 53 10.07 -0.34 7.91
CA LYS A 53 10.76 -1.63 7.67
C LYS A 53 12.18 -1.74 8.21
N ASN A 54 12.88 -0.61 8.35
CA ASN A 54 14.26 -0.57 8.84
C ASN A 54 14.34 -0.51 10.38
N ARG A 55 13.21 -0.48 11.10
CA ARG A 55 13.22 -0.53 12.57
C ARG A 55 13.61 -1.94 13.03
N SER A 56 14.45 -2.02 14.06
CA SER A 56 15.00 -3.29 14.56
C SER A 56 13.94 -4.33 14.95
N TRP A 57 12.77 -3.88 15.40
CA TRP A 57 11.66 -4.75 15.79
C TRP A 57 10.69 -5.11 14.65
N PHE A 58 10.77 -4.44 13.50
CA PHE A 58 9.73 -4.52 12.47
C PHE A 58 9.64 -5.90 11.82
N ARG A 59 10.77 -6.59 11.62
CA ARG A 59 10.74 -7.95 11.10
C ARG A 59 10.05 -8.93 12.05
N ALA A 60 10.19 -8.73 13.36
CA ALA A 60 9.73 -9.67 14.38
C ALA A 60 8.20 -9.65 14.59
N ILE A 61 7.49 -8.70 13.99
CA ILE A 61 6.02 -8.61 14.10
C ILE A 61 5.31 -9.40 13.01
N PHE A 62 6.03 -10.01 12.07
CA PHE A 62 5.48 -10.83 10.99
C PHE A 62 6.01 -12.26 11.07
N SER A 63 5.18 -13.21 10.68
CA SER A 63 5.62 -14.56 10.32
C SER A 63 6.52 -14.52 9.08
N ASP A 64 7.24 -15.61 8.82
CA ASP A 64 8.13 -15.71 7.67
C ASP A 64 7.36 -15.56 6.34
N LEU A 65 6.20 -16.23 6.24
CA LEU A 65 5.32 -16.14 5.07
C LEU A 65 4.78 -14.73 4.83
N GLU A 66 4.33 -14.05 5.88
CA GLU A 66 3.87 -12.66 5.77
C GLU A 66 5.02 -11.74 5.33
N TRP A 67 6.21 -11.93 5.90
CA TRP A 67 7.38 -11.14 5.55
C TRP A 67 7.79 -11.31 4.08
N GLU A 68 7.83 -12.55 3.60
CA GLU A 68 8.11 -12.86 2.20
C GLU A 68 7.08 -12.24 1.26
N ALA A 69 5.79 -12.33 1.60
CA ALA A 69 4.72 -11.72 0.83
C ALA A 69 4.86 -10.18 0.77
N LEU A 70 5.19 -9.54 1.88
CA LEU A 70 5.41 -8.09 1.94
C LEU A 70 6.62 -7.65 1.11
N LEU A 71 7.72 -8.42 1.13
CA LEU A 71 8.88 -8.15 0.30
C LEU A 71 8.59 -8.35 -1.19
N TYR A 72 7.82 -9.38 -1.54
CA TYR A 72 7.41 -9.63 -2.92
C TYR A 72 6.51 -8.51 -3.45
N PHE A 73 5.57 -8.03 -2.62
CA PHE A 73 4.76 -6.87 -2.95
C PHE A 73 5.62 -5.62 -3.16
N GLU A 74 6.53 -5.30 -2.23
CA GLU A 74 7.45 -4.15 -2.38
C GLU A 74 8.31 -4.23 -3.66
N TYR A 75 8.81 -5.42 -3.99
CA TYR A 75 9.57 -5.64 -5.22
C TYR A 75 8.71 -5.35 -6.45
N THR A 76 7.46 -5.80 -6.44
CA THR A 76 6.50 -5.57 -7.52
C THR A 76 6.19 -4.08 -7.68
N VAL A 77 5.90 -3.38 -6.57
CA VAL A 77 5.66 -1.94 -6.57
C VAL A 77 6.86 -1.19 -7.15
N LYS A 78 8.09 -1.50 -6.71
CA LYS A 78 9.31 -0.88 -7.23
C LYS A 78 9.55 -1.13 -8.71
N LYS A 79 9.18 -2.32 -9.20
CA LYS A 79 9.27 -2.62 -10.63
C LYS A 79 8.31 -1.76 -11.44
N VAL A 80 7.09 -1.55 -10.92
CA VAL A 80 6.12 -0.64 -11.54
C VAL A 80 6.63 0.79 -11.51
N GLU A 81 7.07 1.29 -10.36
CA GLU A 81 7.67 2.63 -10.21
C GLU A 81 8.79 2.86 -11.23
N LYS A 82 9.76 1.95 -11.32
CA LYS A 82 10.85 2.03 -12.30
C LYS A 82 10.34 2.10 -13.74
N THR A 83 9.32 1.32 -14.08
CA THR A 83 8.72 1.31 -15.42
C THR A 83 8.03 2.63 -15.74
N LEU A 84 7.42 3.27 -14.74
CA LEU A 84 6.79 4.58 -14.89
C LEU A 84 7.83 5.68 -15.05
N ASP A 85 8.88 5.66 -14.23
CA ASP A 85 10.00 6.59 -14.31
C ASP A 85 10.68 6.52 -15.69
N GLU A 86 10.92 5.32 -16.22
CA GLU A 86 11.49 5.11 -17.56
C GLU A 86 10.62 5.68 -18.69
N LYS A 87 9.30 5.80 -18.45
CA LYS A 87 8.33 6.37 -19.39
C LYS A 87 8.06 7.86 -19.15
N GLY A 88 8.71 8.47 -18.15
CA GLY A 88 8.53 9.88 -17.79
C GLY A 88 7.23 10.17 -17.03
N TYR A 89 6.59 9.16 -16.44
CA TYR A 89 5.42 9.33 -15.58
C TYR A 89 5.81 9.31 -14.11
N SER A 90 5.19 10.15 -13.29
CA SER A 90 5.25 9.97 -11.84
C SER A 90 4.34 8.82 -11.42
N THR A 91 4.80 8.01 -10.46
CA THR A 91 3.98 6.95 -9.85
C THR A 91 2.70 7.52 -9.23
N THR A 92 2.81 8.68 -8.58
CA THR A 92 1.67 9.42 -8.04
C THR A 92 0.69 9.82 -9.15
N ASP A 93 1.17 10.26 -10.30
CA ASP A 93 0.31 10.69 -11.42
C ASP A 93 -0.49 9.51 -12.00
N VAL A 94 0.12 8.32 -12.09
CA VAL A 94 -0.58 7.12 -12.57
C VAL A 94 -1.64 6.64 -11.59
N PHE A 95 -1.37 6.71 -10.28
CA PHE A 95 -2.38 6.45 -9.25
C PHE A 95 -3.49 7.51 -9.24
N LEU A 96 -3.17 8.76 -9.61
CA LEU A 96 -4.15 9.83 -9.81
C LEU A 96 -5.07 9.57 -11.01
N GLU A 97 -4.51 9.15 -12.15
CA GLU A 97 -5.24 8.91 -13.39
C GLU A 97 -6.11 7.64 -13.36
N THR A 98 -5.64 6.55 -12.75
CA THR A 98 -6.44 5.31 -12.64
C THR A 98 -7.73 5.50 -11.83
N ALA A 99 -7.75 6.40 -10.84
CA ALA A 99 -8.97 6.70 -10.10
C ALA A 99 -9.98 7.58 -10.88
N LEU A 100 -9.52 8.31 -11.90
CA LEU A 100 -10.39 9.11 -12.77
C LEU A 100 -11.07 8.25 -13.84
N LEU A 101 -10.41 7.18 -14.30
CA LEU A 101 -10.94 6.24 -15.30
C LEU A 101 -12.10 5.37 -14.78
N HIS A 102 -12.27 5.23 -13.47
CA HIS A 102 -13.40 4.51 -12.86
C HIS A 102 -14.62 5.40 -12.56
N LYS A 103 -14.59 6.68 -12.97
CA LYS A 103 -15.73 7.62 -12.84
C LYS A 103 -16.49 7.87 -14.16
N SER A 104 -16.09 7.25 -15.27
CA SER A 104 -16.72 7.38 -16.60
C SER A 104 -17.61 6.20 -16.95
#